data_AF-A0A7S2V1V6-F1
#
_entry.id   AF-A0A7S2V1V6-F1
#
_cell.length_a   1.000
_cell.length_b   1.000
_cell.length_c   1.000
_cell.angle_alpha   90.00
_cell.angle_beta   90.00
_cell.angle_gamma   90.00
#
_symmetry.space_group_name_H-M   'P 1'
#
loop_
_entity.id
_entity.type
_entity.pdbx_description
1 polymer ?
#
loop_
_entity_poly.entity_id
_entity_poly.type
_entity_poly.pdbx_seq_one_letter_code
_entity_poly.pdbx_strand_id
1 'polypeptide(L)'
;TTGAMDGAASAGHLEVVQWLHQNRSEGCTVNAMDQAAKNGNLSVVRWLHRNRQEGCSRKAMDLAAEGGHLQVVEFLHANRSEGCTELAMNRASMNGHLAMVRWLHDHRQEGCSKEAMDAAARNGHLQLVEWLHNHRPEGCTAAAMDWAADQGHLQVVQWLSKNRSEGCTRHAMDRAATNGHLEMVEWLHINRKEGCSTIAMDHAAANRHLHVLRWLHTHRPEGGTTGAMDLAAENGYLTVLEWLQTNRNEGATTGAMDGAARNGHLRVVEWLHRHRSEGCTTGAMDRAARNGHLAVVEWLHENRVEGCSEEAMDDAADNGHFDIWEYLNDHCT
;
A
#
# COMPACT_ATOMS: atom_id res chain seq x y z
N THR A 1 32.42 11.13 -14.93
CA THR A 1 31.66 11.89 -13.91
C THR A 1 31.64 11.09 -12.62
N THR A 2 31.46 11.75 -11.47
CA THR A 2 31.30 11.08 -10.16
C THR A 2 30.13 10.09 -10.17
N GLY A 3 29.03 10.46 -10.84
CA GLY A 3 27.86 9.59 -11.01
C GLY A 3 28.14 8.25 -11.71
N ALA A 4 29.15 8.17 -12.58
CA ALA A 4 29.53 6.92 -13.22
C ALA A 4 30.13 5.92 -12.21
N MET A 5 30.99 6.40 -11.30
CA MET A 5 31.58 5.54 -10.26
C MET A 5 30.55 5.22 -9.17
N ASP A 6 29.70 6.17 -8.79
CA ASP A 6 28.59 5.94 -7.85
C ASP A 6 27.63 4.86 -8.38
N GLY A 7 27.25 4.95 -9.66
CA GLY A 7 26.38 3.97 -10.32
C GLY A 7 27.03 2.59 -10.43
N ALA A 8 28.30 2.53 -10.85
CA ALA A 8 29.05 1.26 -10.92
C ALA A 8 29.21 0.60 -9.55
N ALA A 9 29.45 1.41 -8.50
CA ALA A 9 29.54 0.92 -7.13
C ALA A 9 28.20 0.40 -6.61
N SER A 10 27.12 1.14 -6.84
CA SER A 10 25.75 0.73 -6.55
C SER A 10 25.40 -0.61 -7.20
N ALA A 11 25.74 -0.79 -8.48
CA ALA A 11 25.48 -2.01 -9.24
C ALA A 11 26.45 -3.18 -8.93
N GLY A 12 27.47 -2.97 -8.10
CA GLY A 12 28.42 -4.01 -7.70
C GLY A 12 29.51 -4.31 -8.73
N HIS A 13 29.68 -3.46 -9.74
CA HIS A 13 30.63 -3.65 -10.84
C HIS A 13 32.04 -3.22 -10.43
N LEU A 14 32.70 -4.04 -9.61
CA LEU A 14 34.03 -3.73 -9.07
C LEU A 14 35.08 -3.44 -10.15
N GLU A 15 35.07 -4.18 -11.27
CA GLU A 15 36.02 -3.96 -12.38
C GLU A 15 35.83 -2.58 -13.01
N VAL A 16 34.59 -2.12 -13.18
CA VAL A 16 34.28 -0.79 -13.69
C VAL A 16 34.71 0.28 -12.69
N VAL A 17 34.49 0.06 -11.39
CA VAL A 17 34.96 0.96 -10.32
C VAL A 17 36.49 1.09 -10.35
N GLN A 18 37.21 -0.03 -10.46
CA GLN A 18 38.67 -0.06 -10.55
C GLN A 18 39.19 0.65 -11.80
N TRP A 19 38.56 0.37 -12.95
CA TRP A 19 38.91 1.01 -14.21
C TRP A 19 38.69 2.52 -14.13
N LEU A 20 37.53 2.97 -13.64
CA LEU A 20 37.23 4.39 -13.46
C LEU A 20 38.25 5.04 -12.52
N HIS A 21 38.64 4.39 -11.43
CA HIS A 21 39.65 4.94 -10.52
C HIS A 21 41.03 5.10 -11.15
N GLN A 22 41.46 4.14 -11.98
CA GLN A 22 42.76 4.18 -12.64
C GLN A 22 42.81 5.17 -13.82
N ASN A 23 41.69 5.36 -14.51
CA ASN A 23 41.65 6.07 -15.80
C ASN A 23 40.97 7.45 -15.71
N ARG A 24 40.40 7.82 -14.56
CA ARG A 24 39.62 9.06 -14.36
C ARG A 24 40.02 9.76 -13.06
N SER A 25 39.90 11.08 -13.04
CA SER A 25 40.24 11.91 -11.87
C SER A 25 39.03 12.39 -11.07
N GLU A 26 37.80 12.24 -11.59
CA GLU A 26 36.60 12.77 -10.93
C GLU A 26 36.26 12.08 -9.60
N GLY A 27 36.66 10.83 -9.41
CA GLY A 27 36.36 10.07 -8.19
C GLY A 27 34.89 9.66 -8.06
N CYS A 28 34.42 9.55 -6.81
CA CYS A 28 33.05 9.23 -6.45
C CYS A 28 32.53 10.18 -5.37
N THR A 29 31.29 9.99 -4.94
CA THR A 29 30.75 10.62 -3.73
C THR A 29 30.56 9.59 -2.63
N VAL A 30 30.11 10.01 -1.44
CA VAL A 30 29.69 9.08 -0.37
C VAL A 30 28.60 8.10 -0.83
N ASN A 31 27.84 8.45 -1.87
CA ASN A 31 26.80 7.58 -2.42
C ASN A 31 27.37 6.27 -3.00
N ALA A 32 28.61 6.26 -3.49
CA ALA A 32 29.22 5.02 -3.98
C ALA A 32 29.25 3.94 -2.89
N MET A 33 29.73 4.29 -1.69
CA MET A 33 29.80 3.33 -0.58
C MET A 33 28.43 3.10 0.05
N ASP A 34 27.60 4.14 0.19
CA ASP A 34 26.24 4.01 0.74
C ASP A 34 25.36 3.07 -0.10
N GLN A 35 25.37 3.21 -1.44
CA GLN A 35 24.58 2.36 -2.34
C GLN A 35 25.20 0.97 -2.54
N ALA A 36 26.53 0.87 -2.58
CA ALA A 36 27.18 -0.45 -2.57
C ALA A 36 26.82 -1.24 -1.30
N ALA A 37 26.74 -0.56 -0.15
CA ALA A 37 26.33 -1.17 1.11
C ALA A 37 24.85 -1.59 1.11
N LYS A 38 23.96 -0.71 0.61
CA LYS A 38 22.52 -1.01 0.41
C LYS A 38 22.29 -2.29 -0.38
N ASN A 39 23.08 -2.50 -1.44
CA ASN A 39 22.92 -3.65 -2.34
C ASN A 39 23.82 -4.85 -1.96
N GLY A 40 24.48 -4.81 -0.80
CA GLY A 40 25.24 -5.95 -0.29
C GLY A 40 26.58 -6.19 -1.01
N ASN A 41 27.08 -5.22 -1.77
CA ASN A 41 28.28 -5.33 -2.59
C ASN A 41 29.56 -5.20 -1.77
N LEU A 42 29.81 -6.15 -0.87
CA LEU A 42 30.94 -6.13 0.08
C LEU A 42 32.31 -5.94 -0.60
N SER A 43 32.52 -6.56 -1.77
CA SER A 43 33.77 -6.43 -2.53
C SER A 43 34.03 -4.98 -2.96
N VAL A 44 32.99 -4.28 -3.39
CA VAL A 44 33.04 -2.86 -3.74
C VAL A 44 33.25 -2.01 -2.48
N VAL A 45 32.51 -2.27 -1.39
CA VAL A 45 32.66 -1.54 -0.13
C VAL A 45 34.10 -1.65 0.41
N ARG A 46 34.68 -2.86 0.45
CA ARG A 46 36.07 -3.10 0.86
C ARG A 46 37.07 -2.36 -0.03
N TRP A 47 36.81 -2.37 -1.34
CA TRP A 47 37.70 -1.71 -2.30
C TRP A 47 37.64 -0.19 -2.15
N LEU A 48 36.44 0.40 -2.07
CA LEU A 48 36.24 1.83 -1.84
C LEU A 48 36.92 2.26 -0.53
N HIS A 49 36.72 1.52 0.56
CA HIS A 49 37.35 1.81 1.85
C HIS A 49 38.89 1.87 1.78
N ARG A 50 39.53 0.99 1.00
CA ARG A 50 40.99 0.90 0.90
C ARG A 50 41.61 1.93 -0.06
N ASN A 51 40.86 2.37 -1.07
CA ASN A 51 41.42 3.13 -2.20
C ASN A 51 40.84 4.55 -2.34
N ARG A 52 39.79 4.88 -1.59
CA ARG A 52 39.07 6.17 -1.65
C ARG A 52 38.98 6.81 -0.26
N GLN A 53 38.91 8.14 -0.22
CA GLN A 53 38.90 8.92 1.02
C GLN A 53 37.53 9.56 1.31
N GLU A 54 36.61 9.49 0.35
CA GLU A 54 35.26 10.04 0.46
C GLU A 54 34.45 9.39 1.59
N GLY A 55 34.73 8.12 1.89
CA GLY A 55 34.06 7.40 2.97
C GLY A 55 32.60 7.05 2.68
N CYS A 56 31.80 6.97 3.73
CA CYS A 56 30.36 6.76 3.66
C CYS A 56 29.62 7.71 4.61
N SER A 57 28.30 7.73 4.54
CA SER A 57 27.48 8.32 5.59
C SER A 57 26.91 7.23 6.51
N ARG A 58 26.14 7.62 7.53
CA ARG A 58 25.37 6.66 8.36
C ARG A 58 24.42 5.79 7.53
N LYS A 59 24.03 6.27 6.33
CA LYS A 59 23.18 5.52 5.39
C LYS A 59 23.80 4.21 4.96
N ALA A 60 25.14 4.10 4.86
CA ALA A 60 25.75 2.83 4.47
C ALA A 60 25.36 1.69 5.42
N MET A 61 25.45 1.92 6.74
CA MET A 61 25.08 0.90 7.73
C MET A 61 23.57 0.75 7.87
N ASP A 62 22.81 1.87 7.85
CA ASP A 62 21.34 1.82 7.92
C ASP A 62 20.74 1.03 6.74
N LEU A 63 21.21 1.28 5.51
CA LEU A 63 20.72 0.61 4.31
C LEU A 63 21.23 -0.82 4.17
N ALA A 64 22.46 -1.11 4.62
CA ALA A 64 22.94 -2.49 4.68
C ALA A 64 22.15 -3.33 5.69
N ALA A 65 21.76 -2.74 6.82
CA ALA A 65 20.88 -3.37 7.80
C ALA A 65 19.47 -3.60 7.26
N GLU A 66 18.91 -2.61 6.55
CA GLU A 66 17.64 -2.72 5.82
C GLU A 66 17.65 -3.90 4.84
N GLY A 67 18.73 -4.08 4.06
CA GLY A 67 18.89 -5.19 3.12
C GLY A 67 19.34 -6.52 3.75
N GLY A 68 19.54 -6.57 5.06
CA GLY A 68 19.97 -7.80 5.76
C GLY A 68 21.42 -8.21 5.47
N HIS A 69 22.26 -7.31 4.96
CA HIS A 69 23.63 -7.58 4.54
C HIS A 69 24.61 -7.59 5.72
N LEU A 70 24.52 -8.62 6.56
CA LEU A 70 25.29 -8.73 7.82
C LEU A 70 26.79 -8.55 7.63
N GLN A 71 27.38 -9.18 6.61
CA GLN A 71 28.82 -9.06 6.34
C GLN A 71 29.26 -7.62 5.99
N VAL A 72 28.37 -6.84 5.36
CA VAL A 72 28.63 -5.43 5.09
C VAL A 72 28.55 -4.63 6.39
N VAL A 73 27.55 -4.87 7.22
CA VAL A 73 27.40 -4.21 8.53
C VAL A 73 28.59 -4.51 9.44
N GLU A 74 29.01 -5.77 9.56
CA GLU A 74 30.20 -6.17 10.31
C GLU A 74 31.47 -5.47 9.81
N PHE A 75 31.65 -5.40 8.48
CA PHE A 75 32.79 -4.71 7.88
C PHE A 75 32.77 -3.21 8.19
N LEU A 76 31.63 -2.55 7.99
CA LEU A 76 31.48 -1.12 8.27
C LEU A 76 31.71 -0.85 9.76
N HIS A 77 31.14 -1.66 10.66
CA HIS A 77 31.34 -1.52 12.10
C HIS A 77 32.81 -1.64 12.53
N ALA A 78 33.54 -2.60 11.97
CA ALA A 78 34.94 -2.83 12.34
C ALA A 78 35.92 -1.81 11.73
N ASN A 79 35.56 -1.14 10.63
CA ASN A 79 36.50 -0.34 9.84
C ASN A 79 36.08 1.14 9.64
N ARG A 80 34.88 1.53 10.06
CA ARG A 80 34.32 2.89 9.90
C ARG A 80 33.81 3.42 11.24
N SER A 81 33.83 4.74 11.40
CA SER A 81 33.45 5.42 12.65
C SER A 81 32.11 6.16 12.56
N GLU A 82 31.51 6.23 11.37
CA GLU A 82 30.27 6.97 11.10
C GLU A 82 29.07 6.41 11.87
N GLY A 83 29.06 5.09 12.10
CA GLY A 83 27.99 4.38 12.81
C GLY A 83 26.70 4.25 12.02
N CYS A 84 25.59 4.07 12.72
CA CYS A 84 24.25 3.97 12.16
C CYS A 84 23.29 4.91 12.90
N THR A 85 22.01 4.82 12.60
CA THR A 85 20.92 5.44 13.36
C THR A 85 19.93 4.36 13.83
N GLU A 86 18.86 4.75 14.52
CA GLU A 86 17.74 3.85 14.84
C GLU A 86 17.13 3.22 13.57
N LEU A 87 17.31 3.84 12.39
CA LEU A 87 16.80 3.31 11.13
C LEU A 87 17.40 1.94 10.78
N ALA A 88 18.63 1.65 11.17
CA ALA A 88 19.23 0.33 10.96
C ALA A 88 18.37 -0.78 11.57
N MET A 89 18.01 -0.64 12.86
CA MET A 89 17.22 -1.65 13.55
C MET A 89 15.73 -1.59 13.17
N ASN A 90 15.15 -0.39 12.99
CA ASN A 90 13.76 -0.24 12.55
C ASN A 90 13.52 -0.92 11.20
N ARG A 91 14.40 -0.68 10.21
CA ARG A 91 14.25 -1.23 8.86
C ARG A 91 14.65 -2.71 8.76
N ALA A 92 15.67 -3.14 9.51
CA ALA A 92 15.96 -4.57 9.65
C ALA A 92 14.75 -5.31 10.26
N SER A 93 14.03 -4.68 11.20
CA SER A 93 12.82 -5.23 11.81
C SER A 93 11.64 -5.27 10.84
N MET A 94 11.46 -4.21 10.05
CA MET A 94 10.46 -4.14 8.97
C MET A 94 10.62 -5.28 7.96
N ASN A 95 11.85 -5.64 7.59
CA ASN A 95 12.15 -6.72 6.64
C ASN A 95 12.40 -8.09 7.29
N GLY A 96 12.18 -8.22 8.61
CA GLY A 96 12.22 -9.51 9.31
C GLY A 96 13.64 -10.08 9.49
N HIS A 97 14.67 -9.26 9.39
CA HIS A 97 16.07 -9.68 9.51
C HIS A 97 16.49 -9.88 10.97
N LEU A 98 15.97 -10.94 11.62
CA LEU A 98 16.21 -11.22 13.05
C LEU A 98 17.69 -11.34 13.41
N ALA A 99 18.50 -11.97 12.54
CA ALA A 99 19.94 -12.07 12.77
C ALA A 99 20.61 -10.68 12.79
N MET A 100 20.20 -9.78 11.88
CA MET A 100 20.68 -8.40 11.86
C MET A 100 20.24 -7.63 13.11
N VAL A 101 18.98 -7.76 13.52
CA VAL A 101 18.46 -7.09 14.72
C VAL A 101 19.19 -7.53 15.99
N ARG A 102 19.45 -8.84 16.16
CA ARG A 102 20.26 -9.37 17.25
C ARG A 102 21.68 -8.82 17.21
N TRP A 103 22.30 -8.82 16.04
CA TRP A 103 23.66 -8.30 15.89
C TRP A 103 23.73 -6.80 16.25
N LEU A 104 22.79 -6.00 15.75
CA LEU A 104 22.71 -4.57 16.07
C LEU A 104 22.48 -4.36 17.58
N HIS A 105 21.64 -5.18 18.21
CA HIS A 105 21.42 -5.12 19.65
C HIS A 105 22.68 -5.38 20.47
N ASP A 106 23.47 -6.39 20.08
CA ASP A 106 24.67 -6.78 20.82
C ASP A 106 25.85 -5.82 20.61
N HIS A 107 25.91 -5.12 19.47
CA HIS A 107 27.10 -4.36 19.05
C HIS A 107 26.87 -2.85 18.91
N ARG A 108 25.62 -2.37 18.94
CA ARG A 108 25.26 -0.96 18.73
C ARG A 108 24.44 -0.43 19.91
N GLN A 109 24.47 0.89 20.11
CA GLN A 109 23.81 1.56 21.25
C GLN A 109 22.68 2.49 20.80
N GLU A 110 22.55 2.72 19.49
CA GLU A 110 21.50 3.56 18.90
C GLU A 110 20.09 3.03 19.19
N GLY A 111 19.94 1.71 19.29
CA GLY A 111 18.65 1.09 19.59
C GLY A 111 17.65 1.15 18.44
N CYS A 112 16.37 1.21 18.77
CA CYS A 112 15.25 1.32 17.83
C CYS A 112 14.17 2.23 18.40
N SER A 113 13.21 2.61 17.56
CA SER A 113 11.98 3.25 18.03
C SER A 113 10.83 2.23 18.08
N LYS A 114 9.63 2.68 18.51
CA LYS A 114 8.41 1.86 18.45
C LYS A 114 8.08 1.35 17.04
N GLU A 115 8.59 2.04 16.02
CA GLU A 115 8.46 1.65 14.61
C GLU A 115 9.01 0.25 14.35
N ALA A 116 10.06 -0.20 15.06
CA ALA A 116 10.61 -1.54 14.87
C ALA A 116 9.56 -2.64 15.12
N MET A 117 8.83 -2.56 16.23
CA MET A 117 7.80 -3.54 16.56
C MET A 117 6.52 -3.33 15.73
N ASP A 118 6.12 -2.07 15.48
CA ASP A 118 4.97 -1.75 14.62
C ASP A 118 5.17 -2.30 13.19
N ALA A 119 6.34 -2.09 12.59
CA ALA A 119 6.67 -2.54 11.24
C ALA A 119 6.90 -4.06 11.16
N ALA A 120 7.50 -4.67 12.17
CA ALA A 120 7.62 -6.12 12.26
C ALA A 120 6.25 -6.79 12.35
N ALA A 121 5.32 -6.19 13.11
CA ALA A 121 3.95 -6.67 13.22
C ALA A 121 3.19 -6.54 11.90
N ARG A 122 3.31 -5.38 11.23
CA ARG A 122 2.73 -5.14 9.89
C ARG A 122 3.15 -6.20 8.87
N ASN A 123 4.42 -6.63 8.87
CA ASN A 123 4.93 -7.61 7.90
C ASN A 123 4.90 -9.07 8.42
N GLY A 124 4.20 -9.33 9.53
CA GLY A 124 3.94 -10.69 9.99
C GLY A 124 5.13 -11.39 10.64
N HIS A 125 6.16 -10.65 11.03
CA HIS A 125 7.39 -11.20 11.59
C HIS A 125 7.26 -11.54 13.08
N LEU A 126 6.40 -12.50 13.42
CA LEU A 126 6.05 -12.87 14.80
C LEU A 126 7.29 -13.16 15.67
N GLN A 127 8.25 -13.95 15.18
CA GLN A 127 9.47 -14.27 15.93
C GLN A 127 10.28 -13.00 16.27
N LEU A 128 10.24 -11.99 15.42
CA LEU A 128 10.92 -10.73 15.63
C LEU A 128 10.16 -9.84 16.60
N VAL A 129 8.82 -9.82 16.53
CA VAL A 129 7.96 -9.15 17.52
C VAL A 129 8.19 -9.72 18.92
N GLU A 130 8.21 -11.05 19.05
CA GLU A 130 8.54 -11.76 20.29
C GLU A 130 9.93 -11.39 20.80
N TRP A 131 10.92 -11.36 19.91
CA TRP A 131 12.27 -11.02 20.29
C TRP A 131 12.37 -9.56 20.78
N LEU A 132 11.82 -8.60 20.04
CA LEU A 132 11.79 -7.19 20.43
C LEU A 132 11.11 -7.03 21.79
N HIS A 133 9.97 -7.67 22.02
CA HIS A 133 9.27 -7.60 23.30
C HIS A 133 10.11 -8.05 24.50
N ASN A 134 10.89 -9.12 24.32
CA ASN A 134 11.68 -9.70 25.40
C ASN A 134 13.01 -8.97 25.65
N HIS A 135 13.53 -8.22 24.68
CA HIS A 135 14.88 -7.67 24.73
C HIS A 135 14.93 -6.13 24.64
N ARG A 136 13.82 -5.48 24.29
CA ARG A 136 13.76 -4.03 24.02
C ARG A 136 12.65 -3.35 24.82
N PRO A 137 12.94 -2.26 25.56
CA PRO A 137 11.96 -1.57 26.39
C PRO A 137 10.99 -0.66 25.61
N GLU A 138 11.27 -0.34 24.35
CA GLU A 138 10.54 0.69 23.57
C GLU A 138 9.07 0.33 23.32
N GLY A 139 8.77 -0.97 23.16
CA GLY A 139 7.43 -1.46 22.91
C GLY A 139 6.89 -1.13 21.51
N CYS A 140 5.57 -1.00 21.41
CA CYS A 140 4.86 -0.69 20.16
C CYS A 140 3.83 0.42 20.37
N THR A 141 3.06 0.73 19.34
CA THR A 141 1.84 1.53 19.43
C THR A 141 0.62 0.67 19.06
N ALA A 142 -0.57 1.26 19.05
CA ALA A 142 -1.76 0.60 18.51
C ALA A 142 -1.60 0.26 17.01
N ALA A 143 -0.67 0.92 16.31
CA ALA A 143 -0.39 0.66 14.90
C ALA A 143 0.12 -0.78 14.67
N ALA A 144 0.84 -1.40 15.61
CA ALA A 144 1.26 -2.79 15.49
C ALA A 144 0.07 -3.74 15.24
N MET A 145 -0.98 -3.62 16.04
CA MET A 145 -2.15 -4.49 15.92
C MET A 145 -3.04 -4.07 14.75
N ASP A 146 -3.23 -2.76 14.53
CA ASP A 146 -4.01 -2.25 13.39
C ASP A 146 -3.40 -2.67 12.05
N TRP A 147 -2.08 -2.59 11.89
CA TRP A 147 -1.38 -2.96 10.65
C TRP A 147 -1.22 -4.48 10.50
N ALA A 148 -1.02 -5.23 11.59
CA ALA A 148 -1.05 -6.69 11.51
C ALA A 148 -2.44 -7.21 11.11
N ALA A 149 -3.52 -6.56 11.58
CA ALA A 149 -4.89 -6.89 11.19
C ALA A 149 -5.17 -6.54 9.71
N ASP A 150 -4.74 -5.36 9.27
CA ASP A 150 -4.78 -4.90 7.88
C ASP A 150 -4.13 -5.89 6.93
N GLN A 151 -2.96 -6.45 7.28
CA GLN A 151 -2.23 -7.43 6.46
C GLN A 151 -2.62 -8.90 6.73
N GLY A 152 -3.64 -9.15 7.56
CA GLY A 152 -4.17 -10.50 7.81
C GLY A 152 -3.28 -11.40 8.67
N HIS A 153 -2.32 -10.84 9.42
CA HIS A 153 -1.39 -11.59 10.25
C HIS A 153 -2.00 -11.97 11.62
N LEU A 154 -2.95 -12.90 11.61
CA LEU A 154 -3.74 -13.29 12.78
C LEU A 154 -2.87 -13.74 13.98
N GLN A 155 -1.81 -14.50 13.73
CA GLN A 155 -0.91 -14.97 14.80
C GLN A 155 -0.22 -13.80 15.51
N VAL A 156 0.15 -12.74 14.78
CA VAL A 156 0.73 -11.53 15.37
C VAL A 156 -0.31 -10.77 16.18
N VAL A 157 -1.53 -10.61 15.67
CA VAL A 157 -2.62 -9.94 16.40
C VAL A 157 -2.98 -10.67 17.70
N GLN A 158 -3.10 -12.00 17.64
CA GLN A 158 -3.34 -12.84 18.82
C GLN A 158 -2.23 -12.69 19.86
N TRP A 159 -0.97 -12.72 19.40
CA TRP A 159 0.18 -12.56 20.26
C TRP A 159 0.23 -11.17 20.90
N LEU A 160 0.05 -10.10 20.12
CA LEU A 160 0.01 -8.73 20.62
C LEU A 160 -1.11 -8.55 21.63
N SER A 161 -2.31 -9.06 21.34
CA SER A 161 -3.45 -8.94 22.27
C SER A 161 -3.25 -9.68 23.59
N LYS A 162 -2.43 -10.72 23.61
CA LYS A 162 -2.13 -11.49 24.83
C LYS A 162 -1.01 -10.86 25.66
N ASN A 163 -0.01 -10.26 25.01
CA ASN A 163 1.25 -9.85 25.66
C ASN A 163 1.44 -8.34 25.76
N ARG A 164 0.59 -7.54 25.11
CA ARG A 164 0.68 -6.07 25.05
C ARG A 164 -0.64 -5.42 25.47
N SER A 165 -0.55 -4.19 25.99
CA SER A 165 -1.70 -3.45 26.53
C SER A 165 -2.13 -2.25 25.67
N GLU A 166 -1.35 -1.90 24.64
CA GLU A 166 -1.64 -0.81 23.70
C GLU A 166 -2.96 -1.02 22.94
N GLY A 167 -3.32 -2.28 22.68
CA GLY A 167 -4.54 -2.64 21.97
C GLY A 167 -4.52 -2.27 20.48
N CYS A 168 -5.71 -2.04 19.93
CA CYS A 168 -5.92 -1.61 18.55
C CYS A 168 -6.92 -0.45 18.51
N THR A 169 -7.20 0.06 17.32
CA THR A 169 -8.29 1.00 17.07
C THR A 169 -9.36 0.33 16.21
N ARG A 170 -10.38 1.08 15.78
CA ARG A 170 -11.37 0.61 14.80
C ARG A 170 -10.72 0.27 13.45
N HIS A 171 -9.54 0.84 13.17
CA HIS A 171 -8.81 0.56 11.94
C HIS A 171 -8.44 -0.92 11.78
N ALA A 172 -8.20 -1.66 12.87
CA ALA A 172 -7.93 -3.10 12.77
C ALA A 172 -9.08 -3.84 12.05
N MET A 173 -10.32 -3.63 12.47
CA MET A 173 -11.47 -4.32 11.87
C MET A 173 -11.87 -3.69 10.52
N ASP A 174 -11.82 -2.37 10.39
CA ASP A 174 -12.12 -1.67 9.14
C ASP A 174 -11.20 -2.12 8.01
N ARG A 175 -9.90 -2.23 8.28
CA ARG A 175 -8.90 -2.62 7.29
C ARG A 175 -8.88 -4.13 7.03
N ALA A 176 -9.06 -4.96 8.07
CA ALA A 176 -9.25 -6.40 7.89
C ALA A 176 -10.47 -6.67 6.99
N ALA A 177 -11.56 -5.92 7.15
CA ALA A 177 -12.73 -6.01 6.29
C ALA A 177 -12.45 -5.51 4.86
N THR A 178 -11.76 -4.37 4.74
CA THR A 178 -11.31 -3.79 3.46
C THR A 178 -10.51 -4.79 2.62
N ASN A 179 -9.65 -5.61 3.25
CA ASN A 179 -8.79 -6.58 2.56
C ASN A 179 -9.35 -8.02 2.57
N GLY A 180 -10.60 -8.21 3.03
CA GLY A 180 -11.29 -9.50 2.90
C GLY A 180 -10.89 -10.56 3.93
N HIS A 181 -10.18 -10.17 4.99
CA HIS A 181 -9.67 -11.05 6.04
C HIS A 181 -10.77 -11.44 7.04
N LEU A 182 -11.73 -12.28 6.62
CA LEU A 182 -12.87 -12.66 7.46
C LEU A 182 -12.48 -13.28 8.81
N GLU A 183 -11.51 -14.19 8.83
CA GLU A 183 -11.04 -14.81 10.09
C GLU A 183 -10.51 -13.76 11.08
N MET A 184 -9.83 -12.72 10.59
CA MET A 184 -9.38 -11.59 11.40
C MET A 184 -10.56 -10.77 11.94
N VAL A 185 -11.57 -10.49 11.10
CA VAL A 185 -12.77 -9.75 11.49
C VAL A 185 -13.55 -10.50 12.59
N GLU A 186 -13.75 -11.81 12.40
CA GLU A 186 -14.38 -12.69 13.40
C GLU A 186 -13.61 -12.68 14.72
N TRP A 187 -12.29 -12.84 14.64
CA TRP A 187 -11.44 -12.85 15.83
C TRP A 187 -11.49 -11.51 16.58
N LEU A 188 -11.37 -10.39 15.85
CA LEU A 188 -11.45 -9.05 16.44
C LEU A 188 -12.82 -8.80 17.07
N HIS A 189 -13.91 -9.26 16.46
CA HIS A 189 -15.25 -9.10 17.05
C HIS A 189 -15.42 -9.87 18.37
N ILE A 190 -14.87 -11.09 18.46
CA ILE A 190 -15.00 -11.92 19.66
C ILE A 190 -14.08 -11.42 20.78
N ASN A 191 -12.87 -10.97 20.44
CA ASN A 191 -11.80 -10.74 21.42
C ASN A 191 -11.54 -9.26 21.74
N ARG A 192 -12.09 -8.33 20.95
CA ARG A 192 -11.84 -6.88 21.08
C ARG A 192 -13.16 -6.11 21.20
N LYS A 193 -13.10 -4.93 21.82
CA LYS A 193 -14.28 -4.09 22.14
C LYS A 193 -14.37 -2.83 21.30
N GLU A 194 -13.32 -2.52 20.54
CA GLU A 194 -13.17 -1.30 19.75
C GLU A 194 -14.19 -1.20 18.62
N GLY A 195 -14.57 -2.35 18.06
CA GLY A 195 -15.53 -2.46 16.97
C GLY A 195 -14.99 -2.02 15.62
N CYS A 196 -15.90 -1.64 14.73
CA CYS A 196 -15.59 -1.09 13.41
C CYS A 196 -16.33 0.24 13.22
N SER A 197 -16.09 0.90 12.09
CA SER A 197 -16.92 1.97 11.57
C SER A 197 -17.70 1.49 10.34
N THR A 198 -18.46 2.40 9.70
CA THR A 198 -19.14 2.10 8.44
C THR A 198 -18.15 1.78 7.31
N ILE A 199 -16.88 2.20 7.44
CA ILE A 199 -15.80 1.89 6.49
C ILE A 199 -15.67 0.38 6.28
N ALA A 200 -15.82 -0.43 7.34
CA ALA A 200 -15.72 -1.88 7.20
C ALA A 200 -16.71 -2.44 6.18
N MET A 201 -17.98 -2.00 6.22
CA MET A 201 -19.01 -2.48 5.31
C MET A 201 -18.84 -1.88 3.92
N ASP A 202 -18.61 -0.57 3.85
CA ASP A 202 -18.47 0.17 2.59
C ASP A 202 -17.29 -0.38 1.76
N HIS A 203 -16.14 -0.61 2.41
CA HIS A 203 -14.94 -1.09 1.72
C HIS A 203 -14.95 -2.60 1.47
N ALA A 204 -15.61 -3.41 2.32
CA ALA A 204 -15.85 -4.82 2.00
C ALA A 204 -16.70 -4.95 0.73
N ALA A 205 -17.70 -4.07 0.54
CA ALA A 205 -18.47 -3.99 -0.69
C ALA A 205 -17.61 -3.49 -1.87
N ALA A 206 -16.87 -2.39 -1.66
CA ALA A 206 -16.00 -1.77 -2.66
C ALA A 206 -14.89 -2.69 -3.17
N ASN A 207 -14.46 -3.70 -2.41
CA ASN A 207 -13.40 -4.65 -2.78
C ASN A 207 -13.91 -6.08 -3.07
N ARG A 208 -15.22 -6.23 -3.33
CA ARG A 208 -15.86 -7.52 -3.69
C ARG A 208 -15.79 -8.60 -2.60
N HIS A 209 -15.59 -8.23 -1.35
CA HIS A 209 -15.51 -9.16 -0.22
C HIS A 209 -16.91 -9.49 0.32
N LEU A 210 -17.75 -10.13 -0.52
CA LEU A 210 -19.15 -10.44 -0.20
C LEU A 210 -19.30 -11.31 1.06
N HIS A 211 -18.33 -12.20 1.34
CA HIS A 211 -18.32 -13.02 2.55
C HIS A 211 -18.13 -12.17 3.82
N VAL A 212 -17.20 -11.21 3.80
CA VAL A 212 -17.04 -10.24 4.89
C VAL A 212 -18.27 -9.35 5.02
N LEU A 213 -18.79 -8.85 3.89
CA LEU A 213 -19.97 -7.99 3.87
C LEU A 213 -21.19 -8.66 4.53
N ARG A 214 -21.46 -9.93 4.16
CA ARG A 214 -22.53 -10.74 4.76
C ARG A 214 -22.33 -10.94 6.26
N TRP A 215 -21.09 -11.18 6.66
CA TRP A 215 -20.76 -11.39 8.06
C TRP A 215 -20.95 -10.09 8.88
N LEU A 216 -20.46 -8.96 8.37
CA LEU A 216 -20.63 -7.64 9.00
C LEU A 216 -22.12 -7.31 9.15
N HIS A 217 -22.92 -7.54 8.10
CA HIS A 217 -24.35 -7.30 8.15
C HIS A 217 -25.09 -8.08 9.25
N THR A 218 -24.68 -9.32 9.52
CA THR A 218 -25.34 -10.17 10.51
C THR A 218 -24.84 -9.94 11.94
N HIS A 219 -23.60 -9.48 12.12
CA HIS A 219 -22.95 -9.40 13.45
C HIS A 219 -22.66 -7.98 13.93
N ARG A 220 -22.74 -6.95 13.07
CA ARG A 220 -22.35 -5.58 13.40
C ARG A 220 -23.51 -4.59 13.25
N PRO A 221 -23.83 -3.80 14.29
CA PRO A 221 -24.88 -2.78 14.21
C PRO A 221 -24.47 -1.53 13.44
N GLU A 222 -23.17 -1.30 13.20
CA GLU A 222 -22.67 -0.07 12.56
C GLU A 222 -23.19 0.13 11.13
N GLY A 223 -23.45 -0.97 10.39
CA GLY A 223 -23.97 -0.90 9.03
C GLY A 223 -22.98 -0.31 8.02
N GLY A 224 -23.51 0.11 6.87
CA GLY A 224 -22.79 0.83 5.83
C GLY A 224 -23.41 2.19 5.56
N THR A 225 -22.94 2.83 4.51
CA THR A 225 -23.51 4.07 3.96
C THR A 225 -23.90 3.86 2.50
N THR A 226 -24.37 4.90 1.82
CA THR A 226 -24.51 4.88 0.35
C THR A 226 -23.18 4.56 -0.35
N GLY A 227 -22.05 4.82 0.30
CA GLY A 227 -20.72 4.47 -0.18
C GLY A 227 -20.54 2.99 -0.50
N ALA A 228 -21.21 2.07 0.22
CA ALA A 228 -21.16 0.64 -0.09
C ALA A 228 -21.66 0.35 -1.52
N MET A 229 -22.77 0.98 -1.92
CA MET A 229 -23.38 0.78 -3.23
C MET A 229 -22.62 1.58 -4.30
N ASP A 230 -22.28 2.83 -4.01
CA ASP A 230 -21.57 3.72 -4.93
C ASP A 230 -20.19 3.15 -5.32
N LEU A 231 -19.39 2.71 -4.34
CA LEU A 231 -18.05 2.17 -4.59
C LEU A 231 -18.08 0.76 -5.19
N ALA A 232 -19.07 -0.07 -4.83
CA ALA A 232 -19.25 -1.37 -5.48
C ALA A 232 -19.65 -1.22 -6.95
N ALA A 233 -20.45 -0.19 -7.28
CA ALA A 233 -20.82 0.12 -8.65
C ALA A 233 -19.63 0.68 -9.44
N GLU A 234 -18.89 1.60 -8.84
CA GLU A 234 -17.65 2.16 -9.40
C GLU A 234 -16.64 1.06 -9.78
N ASN A 235 -16.52 -0.01 -8.99
CA ASN A 235 -15.61 -1.13 -9.26
C ASN A 235 -16.26 -2.30 -10.03
N GLY A 236 -17.50 -2.16 -10.49
CA GLY A 236 -18.13 -3.14 -11.40
C GLY A 236 -18.66 -4.40 -10.71
N TYR A 237 -18.85 -4.39 -9.39
CA TYR A 237 -19.21 -5.56 -8.60
C TYR A 237 -20.71 -5.80 -8.51
N LEU A 238 -21.31 -6.17 -9.64
CA LEU A 238 -22.76 -6.42 -9.76
C LEU A 238 -23.32 -7.38 -8.69
N THR A 239 -22.62 -8.46 -8.37
CA THR A 239 -23.07 -9.43 -7.35
C THR A 239 -23.16 -8.82 -5.94
N VAL A 240 -22.33 -7.81 -5.66
CA VAL A 240 -22.38 -7.06 -4.40
C VAL A 240 -23.58 -6.11 -4.41
N LEU A 241 -23.84 -5.43 -5.53
CA LEU A 241 -25.00 -4.54 -5.69
C LEU A 241 -26.33 -5.29 -5.54
N GLU A 242 -26.47 -6.44 -6.20
CA GLU A 242 -27.66 -7.29 -6.07
C GLU A 242 -27.90 -7.70 -4.60
N TRP A 243 -26.83 -8.03 -3.89
CA TRP A 243 -26.91 -8.38 -2.49
C TRP A 243 -27.27 -7.17 -1.61
N LEU A 244 -26.63 -6.02 -1.80
CA LEU A 244 -26.92 -4.78 -1.07
C LEU A 244 -28.38 -4.35 -1.29
N GLN A 245 -28.87 -4.34 -2.53
CA GLN A 245 -30.25 -4.01 -2.87
C GLN A 245 -31.27 -4.87 -2.13
N THR A 246 -30.97 -6.15 -1.93
CA THR A 246 -31.89 -7.11 -1.32
C THR A 246 -31.85 -7.06 0.22
N ASN A 247 -30.72 -6.67 0.82
CA ASN A 247 -30.47 -6.83 2.25
C ASN A 247 -30.23 -5.52 3.02
N ARG A 248 -30.09 -4.39 2.32
CA ARG A 248 -29.74 -3.07 2.86
C ARG A 248 -30.69 -1.98 2.33
N ASN A 249 -30.77 -0.87 3.05
CA ASN A 249 -31.73 0.21 2.78
C ASN A 249 -31.09 1.60 2.68
N GLU A 250 -29.76 1.70 2.82
CA GLU A 250 -29.01 2.96 2.68
C GLU A 250 -29.10 3.55 1.27
N GLY A 251 -29.22 2.68 0.26
CA GLY A 251 -29.35 3.09 -1.14
C GLY A 251 -28.04 3.50 -1.79
N ALA A 252 -28.14 4.28 -2.86
CA ALA A 252 -27.02 4.80 -3.63
C ALA A 252 -27.15 6.32 -3.77
N THR A 253 -26.13 6.94 -4.37
CA THR A 253 -26.22 8.29 -4.92
C THR A 253 -26.06 8.24 -6.44
N THR A 254 -26.14 9.39 -7.12
CA THR A 254 -25.77 9.51 -8.53
C THR A 254 -24.32 9.05 -8.79
N GLY A 255 -23.47 9.08 -7.76
CA GLY A 255 -22.10 8.59 -7.80
C GLY A 255 -21.98 7.12 -8.21
N ALA A 256 -22.96 6.27 -7.91
CA ALA A 256 -22.96 4.88 -8.35
C ALA A 256 -22.94 4.74 -9.87
N MET A 257 -23.86 5.43 -10.55
CA MET A 257 -23.97 5.33 -12.01
C MET A 257 -22.85 6.12 -12.70
N ASP A 258 -22.50 7.29 -12.17
CA ASP A 258 -21.37 8.10 -12.67
C ASP A 258 -20.05 7.34 -12.57
N GLY A 259 -19.79 6.67 -11.46
CA GLY A 259 -18.58 5.87 -11.23
C GLY A 259 -18.55 4.62 -12.10
N ALA A 260 -19.66 3.88 -12.20
CA ALA A 260 -19.77 2.73 -13.08
C ALA A 260 -19.55 3.11 -14.55
N ALA A 261 -20.09 4.25 -14.99
CA ALA A 261 -19.92 4.75 -16.34
C ALA A 261 -18.46 5.17 -16.61
N ARG A 262 -17.87 5.93 -15.67
CA ARG A 262 -16.45 6.33 -15.73
C ARG A 262 -15.50 5.15 -15.93
N ASN A 263 -15.78 4.00 -15.32
CA ASN A 263 -14.92 2.80 -15.38
C ASN A 263 -15.41 1.74 -16.40
N GLY A 264 -16.38 2.08 -17.27
CA GLY A 264 -16.77 1.24 -18.39
C GLY A 264 -17.63 0.03 -17.99
N HIS A 265 -18.26 0.05 -16.82
CA HIS A 265 -19.05 -1.06 -16.29
C HIS A 265 -20.49 -1.02 -16.80
N LEU A 266 -20.69 -1.19 -18.11
CA LEU A 266 -22.01 -1.12 -18.77
C LEU A 266 -23.08 -2.00 -18.08
N ARG A 267 -22.73 -3.23 -17.69
CA ARG A 267 -23.66 -4.12 -16.99
C ARG A 267 -24.14 -3.56 -15.65
N VAL A 268 -23.30 -2.80 -14.95
CA VAL A 268 -23.67 -2.12 -13.71
C VAL A 268 -24.52 -0.89 -14.01
N VAL A 269 -24.19 -0.11 -15.04
CA VAL A 269 -25.00 1.04 -15.48
C VAL A 269 -26.43 0.61 -15.82
N GLU A 270 -26.58 -0.43 -16.65
CA GLU A 270 -27.88 -1.01 -16.99
C GLU A 270 -28.64 -1.49 -15.75
N TRP A 271 -27.94 -2.15 -14.83
CA TRP A 271 -28.56 -2.67 -13.62
C TRP A 271 -29.03 -1.54 -12.70
N LEU A 272 -28.20 -0.51 -12.49
CA LEU A 272 -28.55 0.67 -11.69
C LEU A 272 -29.77 1.36 -12.29
N HIS A 273 -29.80 1.56 -13.61
CA HIS A 273 -30.95 2.17 -14.28
C HIS A 273 -32.27 1.40 -14.06
N ARG A 274 -32.22 0.06 -14.09
CA ARG A 274 -33.42 -0.78 -13.92
C ARG A 274 -33.90 -0.86 -12.46
N HIS A 275 -33.02 -0.70 -11.48
CA HIS A 275 -33.31 -1.01 -10.07
C HIS A 275 -33.23 0.18 -9.12
N ARG A 276 -32.69 1.32 -9.56
CA ARG A 276 -32.45 2.53 -8.77
C ARG A 276 -33.11 3.74 -9.43
N SER A 277 -33.45 4.75 -8.63
CA SER A 277 -34.16 5.96 -9.09
C SER A 277 -33.30 7.22 -9.01
N GLU A 278 -32.11 7.14 -8.41
CA GLU A 278 -31.20 8.25 -8.21
C GLU A 278 -30.66 8.82 -9.53
N GLY A 279 -30.56 8.00 -10.57
CA GLY A 279 -30.07 8.41 -11.89
C GLY A 279 -28.56 8.64 -11.93
N CYS A 280 -28.14 9.52 -12.85
CA CYS A 280 -26.75 9.92 -13.02
C CYS A 280 -26.66 11.45 -13.17
N THR A 281 -25.44 11.97 -13.32
CA THR A 281 -25.19 13.33 -13.79
C THR A 281 -24.63 13.30 -15.22
N THR A 282 -24.42 14.47 -15.84
CA THR A 282 -23.65 14.56 -17.10
C THR A 282 -22.27 13.91 -16.97
N GLY A 283 -21.71 13.91 -15.75
CA GLY A 283 -20.43 13.27 -15.44
C GLY A 283 -20.37 11.77 -15.73
N ALA A 284 -21.51 11.06 -15.86
CA ALA A 284 -21.51 9.68 -16.33
C ALA A 284 -21.08 9.57 -17.79
N MET A 285 -21.69 10.36 -18.69
CA MET A 285 -21.39 10.33 -20.11
C MET A 285 -20.03 10.99 -20.39
N ASP A 286 -19.77 12.15 -19.78
CA ASP A 286 -18.52 12.91 -19.97
C ASP A 286 -17.28 12.07 -19.61
N ARG A 287 -17.32 11.40 -18.44
CA ARG A 287 -16.19 10.59 -17.98
C ARG A 287 -16.10 9.23 -18.67
N ALA A 288 -17.21 8.68 -19.17
CA ALA A 288 -17.18 7.50 -20.03
C ALA A 288 -16.52 7.84 -21.37
N ALA A 289 -16.82 9.03 -21.92
CA ALA A 289 -16.21 9.52 -23.14
C ALA A 289 -14.71 9.75 -22.99
N ARG A 290 -14.30 10.46 -21.93
CA ARG A 290 -12.89 10.71 -21.59
C ARG A 290 -12.05 9.44 -21.48
N ASN A 291 -12.62 8.33 -20.98
CA ASN A 291 -11.87 7.09 -20.72
C ASN A 291 -12.09 6.02 -21.80
N GLY A 292 -12.73 6.36 -22.92
CA GLY A 292 -12.82 5.45 -24.07
C GLY A 292 -13.88 4.37 -23.95
N HIS A 293 -14.99 4.63 -23.26
CA HIS A 293 -16.06 3.65 -23.03
C HIS A 293 -17.27 3.87 -23.95
N LEU A 294 -17.08 3.69 -25.27
CA LEU A 294 -18.11 3.93 -26.30
C LEU A 294 -19.45 3.25 -25.99
N ALA A 295 -19.45 1.96 -25.66
CA ALA A 295 -20.68 1.22 -25.37
C ALA A 295 -21.47 1.79 -24.17
N VAL A 296 -20.80 2.44 -23.22
CA VAL A 296 -21.46 3.15 -22.12
C VAL A 296 -22.02 4.48 -22.60
N VAL A 297 -21.29 5.22 -23.43
CA VAL A 297 -21.75 6.49 -24.03
C VAL A 297 -23.00 6.28 -24.88
N GLU A 298 -22.96 5.31 -25.80
CA GLU A 298 -24.12 4.94 -26.64
C GLU A 298 -25.33 4.61 -25.77
N TRP A 299 -25.14 3.73 -24.79
CA TRP A 299 -26.23 3.30 -23.92
C TRP A 299 -26.80 4.46 -23.09
N LEU A 300 -25.94 5.30 -22.51
CA LEU A 300 -26.39 6.47 -21.74
C LEU A 300 -27.15 7.45 -22.64
N HIS A 301 -26.69 7.69 -23.87
CA HIS A 301 -27.37 8.58 -24.82
C HIS A 301 -28.77 8.06 -25.18
N GLU A 302 -28.91 6.75 -25.41
CA GLU A 302 -30.19 6.14 -25.78
C GLU A 302 -31.20 6.05 -24.61
N ASN A 303 -30.71 5.92 -23.36
CA ASN A 303 -31.55 5.53 -22.23
C ASN A 303 -31.66 6.59 -21.11
N ARG A 304 -30.86 7.66 -21.16
CA ARG A 304 -30.82 8.72 -20.14
C ARG A 304 -31.07 10.10 -20.75
N VAL A 305 -31.59 11.02 -19.95
CA VAL A 305 -31.95 12.38 -20.41
C VAL A 305 -30.94 13.42 -19.98
N GLU A 306 -30.04 13.07 -19.06
CA GLU A 306 -29.00 13.94 -18.54
C GLU A 306 -28.01 14.37 -19.62
N GLY A 307 -27.76 13.53 -20.62
CA GLY A 307 -26.88 13.82 -21.75
C GLY A 307 -25.41 13.97 -21.36
N CYS A 308 -24.65 14.63 -22.23
CA CYS A 308 -23.28 15.05 -21.99
C CYS A 308 -23.17 16.58 -21.93
N SER A 309 -22.07 17.07 -21.36
CA SER A 309 -21.63 18.46 -21.49
C SER A 309 -20.69 18.63 -22.70
N GLU A 310 -20.31 19.88 -23.00
CA GLU A 310 -19.29 20.19 -24.01
C GLU A 310 -17.95 19.51 -23.69
N GLU A 311 -17.66 19.25 -22.40
CA GLU A 311 -16.44 18.57 -21.96
C GLU A 311 -16.33 17.16 -22.53
N ALA A 312 -17.44 16.46 -22.81
CA ALA A 312 -17.38 15.08 -23.30
C ALA A 312 -16.71 14.95 -24.67
N MET A 313 -16.98 15.90 -25.58
CA MET A 313 -16.35 15.92 -26.91
C MET A 313 -14.89 16.33 -26.81
N ASP A 314 -14.59 17.40 -26.05
CA ASP A 314 -13.22 17.87 -25.84
C ASP A 314 -12.35 16.77 -25.21
N ASP A 315 -12.85 16.13 -24.13
CA ASP A 315 -12.15 15.05 -23.44
C ASP A 315 -11.95 13.81 -24.33
N ALA A 316 -12.94 13.43 -25.15
CA ALA A 316 -12.80 12.33 -26.10
C ALA A 316 -11.73 12.63 -27.15
N ALA A 317 -11.68 13.87 -27.66
CA ALA A 317 -10.66 14.30 -28.61
C ALA A 317 -9.26 14.33 -27.99
N ASP A 318 -9.11 14.94 -26.81
CA ASP A 318 -7.84 15.06 -26.08
C ASP A 318 -7.23 13.70 -25.73
N ASN A 319 -8.06 12.70 -25.45
CA ASN A 319 -7.62 11.34 -25.12
C ASN A 319 -7.55 10.39 -26.33
N GLY A 320 -7.85 10.88 -27.54
CA GLY A 320 -7.72 10.11 -28.78
C GLY A 320 -8.83 9.08 -29.03
N HIS A 321 -10.00 9.25 -28.40
CA HIS A 321 -11.18 8.41 -28.57
C HIS A 321 -12.06 8.92 -29.72
N PHE A 322 -11.53 8.79 -30.96
CA PHE A 322 -12.16 9.34 -32.16
C PHE A 322 -13.56 8.77 -32.44
N ASP A 323 -13.78 7.48 -32.18
CA ASP A 323 -15.07 6.81 -32.32
C ASP A 323 -16.14 7.41 -31.40
N ILE A 324 -15.77 7.75 -30.17
CA ILE A 324 -16.67 8.44 -29.23
C ILE A 324 -16.90 9.88 -29.65
N TRP A 325 -15.85 10.58 -30.06
CA TRP A 325 -15.99 11.96 -30.54
C TRP A 325 -16.94 12.04 -31.74
N GLU A 326 -16.76 11.15 -32.72
CA GLU A 326 -17.62 11.05 -33.91
C GLU A 326 -19.07 10.77 -33.51
N TYR A 327 -19.28 9.81 -32.60
CA TYR A 327 -20.61 9.50 -32.07
C TYR A 327 -21.27 10.71 -31.39
N LEU A 328 -20.56 11.39 -30.49
CA LEU A 328 -21.08 12.56 -29.77
C LEU A 328 -21.35 13.74 -30.71
N ASN A 329 -20.49 13.97 -31.70
CA ASN A 329 -20.68 15.00 -32.71
C ASN A 329 -21.94 14.76 -33.54
N ASP A 330 -22.27 13.50 -33.84
CA ASP A 330 -23.42 13.16 -34.68
C ASP A 330 -24.76 13.17 -33.92
N HIS A 331 -24.73 13.04 -32.58
CA HIS A 331 -25.93 12.78 -31.78
C HIS A 331 -26.20 13.80 -30.66
N CYS A 332 -25.21 14.58 -30.22
CA CYS A 332 -25.33 15.49 -29.06
C CYS A 332 -25.30 16.99 -29.42
N THR A 333 -25.30 17.36 -30.71
CA THR A 333 -25.30 18.76 -31.20
C THR A 333 -26.68 19.38 -31.36
#